data_AF-A0AAV6D1C1-F1
#
_entry.id   AF-A0AAV6D1C1-F1
#
_cell.length_a   1.000
_cell.length_b   1.000
_cell.length_c   1.000
_cell.angle_alpha   90.00
_cell.angle_beta   90.00
_cell.angle_gamma   90.00
#
_symmetry.space_group_name_H-M   'P 1'
#
loop_
_entity.id
_entity.type
_entity.pdbx_description
1 polymer ?
#
loop_
_entity_poly.entity_id
_entity_poly.type
_entity_poly.pdbx_seq_one_letter_code
_entity_poly.pdbx_strand_id
1 'polypeptide(L)'
;MQRSKLEPDKGKCACGRPRKDAEVYIYRSHTDRYLFHRCECGTEWTEHQTDVDPTDPVSSDEVIEVHKRLATFEGSIAELLERHPAV
;
A
#
# COMPACT_ATOMS: atom_id res chain seq x y z
N MET A 1 -6.45 -26.23 -31.19
CA MET A 1 -6.89 -26.15 -29.77
C MET A 1 -5.69 -25.72 -28.92
N GLN A 2 -5.45 -24.43 -28.77
CA GLN A 2 -4.49 -23.92 -27.79
C GLN A 2 -5.19 -22.81 -27.00
N ARG A 3 -5.60 -23.18 -25.78
CA ARG A 3 -6.10 -22.24 -24.78
C ARG A 3 -4.90 -21.37 -24.38
N SER A 4 -4.78 -20.19 -24.96
CA SER A 4 -3.93 -19.13 -24.42
C SER A 4 -4.39 -18.89 -22.99
N LYS A 5 -3.50 -19.14 -22.03
CA LYS A 5 -3.70 -18.82 -20.61
C LYS A 5 -4.17 -17.37 -20.56
N LEU A 6 -5.39 -17.14 -20.06
CA LEU A 6 -5.83 -15.81 -19.65
C LEU A 6 -4.78 -15.34 -18.64
N GLU A 7 -3.91 -14.41 -19.04
CA GLU A 7 -3.35 -13.51 -18.06
C GLU A 7 -4.56 -12.85 -17.38
N PRO A 8 -4.69 -12.92 -16.05
CA PRO A 8 -5.81 -12.27 -15.39
C PRO A 8 -5.78 -10.81 -15.81
N ASP A 9 -6.91 -10.28 -16.27
CA ASP A 9 -7.08 -8.88 -16.66
C ASP A 9 -6.59 -8.01 -15.50
N LYS A 10 -5.30 -7.62 -15.54
CA LYS A 10 -4.61 -6.94 -14.42
C LYS A 10 -5.24 -5.58 -14.14
N GLY A 11 -6.12 -5.10 -15.01
CA GLY A 11 -6.85 -3.85 -14.86
C GLY A 11 -8.13 -3.96 -14.05
N LYS A 12 -8.62 -5.16 -13.71
CA LYS A 12 -9.91 -5.34 -13.03
C LYS A 12 -9.85 -6.27 -11.83
N CYS A 13 -10.74 -6.01 -10.89
CA CYS A 13 -11.04 -6.89 -9.77
C CYS A 13 -11.93 -8.06 -10.26
N ALA A 14 -11.98 -9.16 -9.50
CA ALA A 14 -12.83 -10.31 -9.81
C ALA A 14 -14.33 -9.97 -9.87
N CYS A 15 -14.76 -8.88 -9.21
CA CYS A 15 -16.13 -8.35 -9.30
C CYS A 15 -16.41 -7.55 -10.59
N GLY A 16 -15.43 -7.39 -11.47
CA GLY A 16 -15.54 -6.65 -12.74
C GLY A 16 -15.20 -5.16 -12.65
N ARG A 17 -15.03 -4.60 -11.45
CA ARG A 17 -14.63 -3.19 -11.27
C ARG A 17 -13.17 -2.94 -11.67
N PRO A 18 -12.80 -1.73 -12.14
CA PRO A 18 -11.41 -1.41 -12.42
C PRO A 18 -10.59 -1.38 -11.13
N ARG A 19 -9.36 -1.90 -11.16
CA ARG A 19 -8.44 -1.84 -10.00
C ARG A 19 -8.07 -0.42 -9.60
N LYS A 20 -8.09 0.53 -10.54
CA LYS A 20 -7.84 1.96 -10.29
C LYS A 20 -8.90 2.64 -9.39
N ASP A 21 -10.09 2.03 -9.28
CA ASP A 21 -11.19 2.53 -8.44
C ASP A 21 -11.16 1.90 -7.04
N ALA A 22 -10.15 1.08 -6.72
CA ALA A 22 -9.96 0.56 -5.38
C ALA A 22 -9.39 1.63 -4.46
N GLU A 23 -9.80 1.58 -3.19
CA GLU A 23 -9.12 2.33 -2.13
C GLU A 23 -7.69 1.81 -2.01
N VAL A 24 -6.71 2.71 -1.94
CA VAL A 24 -5.30 2.37 -1.89
C VAL A 24 -4.68 2.97 -0.64
N TYR A 25 -4.10 2.11 0.18
CA TYR A 25 -3.26 2.47 1.31
C TYR A 25 -1.80 2.28 0.91
N ILE A 26 -0.97 3.31 1.07
CA ILE A 26 0.44 3.26 0.69
C ILE A 26 1.27 3.29 1.96
N TYR A 27 2.07 2.24 2.15
CA TYR A 27 3.13 2.20 3.15
C TYR A 27 4.48 2.29 2.47
N ARG A 28 5.33 3.20 2.95
CA ARG A 28 6.71 3.32 2.48
C ARG A 28 7.68 2.88 3.58
N SER A 29 8.57 1.97 3.24
CA SER A 29 9.80 1.71 3.98
C SER A 29 10.93 2.59 3.40
N HIS A 30 12.17 2.35 3.83
CA HIS A 30 13.35 3.05 3.30
C HIS A 30 13.67 2.73 1.85
N THR A 31 13.35 1.52 1.37
CA THR A 31 13.71 1.01 0.02
C THR A 31 12.54 0.36 -0.70
N ASP A 32 11.39 0.27 -0.03
CA ASP A 32 10.23 -0.45 -0.50
C ASP A 32 8.98 0.40 -0.35
N ARG A 33 8.01 0.14 -1.22
CA ARG A 33 6.68 0.70 -1.16
C ARG A 33 5.69 -0.44 -1.28
N TYR A 34 4.78 -0.53 -0.32
CA TYR A 34 3.69 -1.48 -0.29
C TYR A 34 2.39 -0.73 -0.56
N LEU A 35 1.68 -1.13 -1.60
CA LEU A 35 0.35 -0.61 -1.91
C LEU A 35 -0.66 -1.69 -1.56
N PHE A 36 -1.54 -1.38 -0.62
CA PHE A 36 -2.60 -2.26 -0.18
C PHE A 36 -3.90 -1.74 -0.80
N HIS A 37 -4.49 -2.56 -1.65
CA HIS A 37 -5.68 -2.21 -2.39
C HIS A 37 -6.88 -2.91 -1.79
N ARG A 38 -7.98 -2.18 -1.65
CA ARG A 38 -9.28 -2.72 -1.24
C ARG A 38 -10.34 -2.31 -2.24
N CYS A 39 -10.88 -3.29 -2.95
CA CYS A 39 -12.05 -3.07 -3.80
C CYS A 39 -13.30 -2.95 -2.93
N GLU A 40 -14.29 -2.19 -3.40
CA GLU A 40 -15.60 -2.04 -2.74
C GLU A 40 -16.33 -3.40 -2.54
N CYS A 41 -16.04 -4.39 -3.38
CA CYS A 41 -16.58 -5.75 -3.20
C CYS A 41 -15.91 -6.54 -2.05
N GLY A 42 -14.94 -5.95 -1.35
CA GLY A 42 -14.20 -6.56 -0.25
C GLY A 42 -12.98 -7.38 -0.66
N THR A 43 -12.64 -7.43 -1.95
CA THR A 43 -11.41 -8.11 -2.40
C THR A 43 -10.20 -7.24 -2.14
N GLU A 44 -9.18 -7.83 -1.53
CA GLU A 44 -7.94 -7.17 -1.15
C GLU A 44 -6.76 -7.76 -1.93
N TRP A 45 -5.79 -6.92 -2.29
CA TRP A 45 -4.50 -7.36 -2.82
C TRP A 45 -3.40 -6.39 -2.43
N THR A 46 -2.16 -6.88 -2.43
CA THR A 46 -0.98 -6.08 -2.08
C THR A 46 -0.01 -6.07 -3.25
N GLU A 47 0.51 -4.89 -3.56
CA GLU A 47 1.58 -4.69 -4.54
C GLU A 47 2.84 -4.25 -3.78
N HIS A 48 3.92 -5.01 -3.94
CA HIS A 48 5.21 -4.69 -3.36
C HIS A 48 6.13 -4.15 -4.45
N GLN A 49 6.57 -2.92 -4.29
CA GLN A 49 7.54 -2.25 -5.12
C GLN A 49 8.86 -2.17 -4.34
N THR A 50 9.91 -2.76 -4.88
CA THR A 50 11.29 -2.69 -4.35
C THR A 50 12.08 -1.61 -5.10
N ASP A 51 13.23 -1.21 -4.57
CA ASP A 51 14.15 -0.23 -5.18
C ASP A 51 13.52 1.17 -5.29
N VAL A 52 12.74 1.52 -4.28
CA VAL A 52 12.06 2.80 -4.21
C VAL A 52 13.05 3.85 -3.72
N ASP A 53 13.26 4.89 -4.54
CA ASP A 53 14.17 5.96 -4.19
C ASP A 53 13.71 6.70 -2.91
N PRO A 54 14.58 6.88 -1.91
CA PRO A 54 14.23 7.51 -0.63
C PRO A 54 14.09 9.03 -0.72
N THR A 55 14.49 9.65 -1.84
CA THR A 55 14.36 11.09 -2.08
C THR A 55 13.09 11.44 -2.87
N ASP A 56 12.40 10.44 -3.40
CA ASP A 56 11.13 10.63 -4.09
C ASP A 56 10.05 11.16 -3.13
N PRO A 57 9.29 12.20 -3.54
CA PRO A 57 8.44 12.96 -2.64
C PRO A 57 7.34 12.11 -2.00
N VAL A 58 7.14 12.34 -0.70
CA VAL A 58 6.04 11.76 0.07
C VAL A 58 4.74 12.50 -0.27
N SER A 59 3.66 11.77 -0.57
CA SER A 59 2.36 12.37 -0.88
C SER A 59 1.72 13.01 0.35
N SER A 60 0.90 14.04 0.14
CA SER A 60 0.13 14.66 1.23
C SER A 60 -0.81 13.67 1.93
N ASP A 61 -1.34 12.69 1.20
CA ASP A 61 -2.23 11.66 1.76
C ASP A 61 -1.49 10.77 2.77
N GLU A 62 -0.26 10.36 2.43
CA GLU A 62 0.64 9.59 3.30
C GLU A 62 0.96 10.38 4.59
N VAL A 63 1.23 11.68 4.47
CA VAL A 63 1.51 12.55 5.63
C VAL A 63 0.29 12.72 6.53
N ILE A 64 -0.89 12.93 5.94
CA ILE A 64 -2.15 13.11 6.69
C ILE A 64 -2.46 11.87 7.51
N GLU A 65 -2.23 10.68 6.97
CA GLU A 65 -2.50 9.45 7.69
C GLU A 65 -1.53 9.21 8.85
N VAL A 66 -0.22 9.39 8.63
CA VAL A 66 0.77 9.32 9.71
C VAL A 66 0.40 10.32 10.81
N HIS A 67 -0.02 11.53 10.44
CA HIS A 67 -0.50 12.53 11.39
C HIS A 67 -1.71 12.06 12.19
N LYS A 68 -2.73 11.45 11.55
CA LYS A 68 -3.89 10.89 12.26
C LYS A 68 -3.49 9.82 13.27
N ARG A 69 -2.58 8.92 12.89
CA ARG A 69 -2.10 7.84 13.78
C ARG A 69 -1.30 8.39 14.96
N LEU A 70 -0.43 9.37 14.72
CA LEU A 70 0.32 10.06 15.76
C LEU A 70 -0.58 10.87 16.69
N ALA A 71 -1.63 11.51 16.17
CA ALA A 71 -2.57 12.28 16.98
C ALA A 71 -3.35 11.42 17.99
N THR A 72 -3.53 10.13 17.68
CA THR A 72 -4.19 9.15 18.57
C THR A 72 -3.20 8.31 19.40
N PHE A 73 -1.90 8.54 19.26
CA PHE A 73 -0.89 7.72 19.91
C PHE A 73 -0.64 8.22 21.35
N GLU A 74 -0.90 7.37 22.34
CA GLU A 74 -0.73 7.69 23.77
C GLU A 74 0.65 7.28 24.34
N GLY A 75 1.51 6.67 23.53
CA GLY A 75 2.83 6.19 23.96
C GLY A 75 3.92 7.26 23.92
N SER A 76 5.13 6.87 24.30
CA SER A 76 6.31 7.73 24.31
C SER A 76 6.98 7.85 22.93
N ILE A 77 7.74 8.93 22.72
CA ILE A 77 8.57 9.11 21.52
C ILE A 77 9.60 7.98 21.36
N ALA A 78 10.09 7.39 22.47
CA ALA A 78 11.01 6.26 22.41
C ALA A 78 10.35 5.03 21.75
N GLU A 79 9.09 4.73 22.08
CA GLU A 79 8.32 3.64 21.48
C GLU A 79 8.01 3.88 19.99
N LEU A 80 7.85 5.15 19.58
CA LEU A 80 7.73 5.52 18.16
C LEU A 80 9.03 5.35 17.37
N LEU A 81 10.17 5.53 18.03
CA LEU A 81 11.51 5.52 17.43
C LEU A 81 12.21 4.17 17.52
N GLU A 82 11.66 3.20 18.25
CA GLU A 82 12.16 1.83 18.25
C GLU A 82 12.01 1.25 16.84
N ARG A 83 13.13 1.25 16.12
CA ARG A 83 13.29 0.66 14.79
C ARG A 83 12.72 -0.76 14.81
N HIS A 84 11.64 -0.98 14.08
CA HIS A 84 11.28 -2.32 13.66
C HIS A 84 12.51 -2.94 12.98
N PRO A 85 13.07 -4.04 13.51
CA PRO A 85 14.10 -4.76 12.80
C PRO A 85 13.49 -5.21 11.47
N ALA A 86 14.15 -4.86 10.37
CA ALA A 86 13.84 -5.40 9.07
C ALA A 86 14.00 -6.92 9.16
N VAL A 87 12.88 -7.64 9.18
CA VAL A 87 12.81 -9.10 8.99
C VAL A 87 12.75 -9.38 7.50
#